data_AF-A0A653Z734-F1
#
_entry.id   AF-A0A653Z734-F1
#
_cell.length_a   1.000
_cell.length_b   1.000
_cell.length_c   1.000
_cell.angle_alpha   90.00
_cell.angle_beta   90.00
_cell.angle_gamma   90.00
#
_symmetry.space_group_name_H-M   'P 1'
#
loop_
_entity.id
_entity.type
_entity.pdbx_description
1 polymer ?
#
loop_
_entity_poly.entity_id
_entity_poly.type
_entity_poly.pdbx_seq_one_letter_code
_entity_poly.pdbx_strand_id
1 'polypeptide(L)'
;MADLESGLLPFPYRPKSPSSPSFSASVPARQSVLAEAELRADMVKDLLQQIGGPDGFYPQDLRLKMTLYAAEALLDEMVVLYRRAVSGTATS
;
A
#
# COMPACT_ATOMS: atom_id res chain seq x y z
N MET A 1 -31.91 -3.52 -2.37
CA MET A 1 -30.63 -2.96 -1.90
C MET A 1 -29.55 -3.85 -2.48
N ALA A 2 -28.65 -3.33 -3.30
CA ALA A 2 -27.62 -4.13 -3.96
C ALA A 2 -26.51 -4.43 -2.95
N ASP A 3 -26.28 -5.72 -2.66
CA ASP A 3 -25.05 -6.19 -2.04
C ASP A 3 -23.88 -5.80 -2.96
N LEU A 4 -23.00 -4.91 -2.49
CA LEU A 4 -21.70 -4.71 -3.12
C LEU A 4 -20.88 -5.95 -2.79
N GLU A 5 -20.97 -6.97 -3.64
CA GLU A 5 -19.98 -8.03 -3.71
C GLU A 5 -18.61 -7.35 -3.80
N SER A 6 -17.84 -7.54 -2.73
CA SER A 6 -16.57 -6.90 -2.45
C SER A 6 -15.63 -7.06 -3.65
N GLY A 7 -15.56 -6.03 -4.50
CA GLY A 7 -14.65 -5.94 -5.65
C GLY A 7 -13.18 -5.80 -5.27
N LEU A 8 -12.83 -6.19 -4.04
CA LEU A 8 -11.48 -6.29 -3.55
C LEU A 8 -10.89 -7.58 -4.11
N LEU A 9 -10.10 -7.47 -5.17
CA LEU A 9 -9.23 -8.56 -5.59
C LEU A 9 -8.37 -8.97 -4.38
N PRO A 10 -8.25 -10.27 -4.09
CA PRO A 10 -7.35 -10.72 -3.03
C PRO A 10 -5.95 -10.22 -3.34
N PHE A 11 -5.33 -9.52 -2.38
CA PHE A 11 -3.94 -9.13 -2.48
C PHE A 11 -3.09 -10.36 -2.83
N PRO A 12 -2.08 -10.22 -3.71
CA PRO A 12 -1.25 -11.34 -4.15
C PRO A 12 -0.77 -12.16 -2.95
N TYR A 13 -1.03 -13.46 -3.02
CA TYR A 13 -0.78 -14.43 -1.96
C TYR A 13 0.63 -14.27 -1.39
N ARG A 14 0.72 -13.95 -0.10
CA ARG A 14 1.98 -14.02 0.65
C ARG A 14 2.27 -15.50 0.94
N PRO A 15 3.41 -16.07 0.56
CA PRO A 15 3.79 -17.39 1.03
C PRO A 15 3.81 -17.37 2.56
N LYS A 16 3.04 -18.28 3.18
CA LYS A 16 2.94 -18.39 4.64
C LYS A 16 4.31 -18.71 5.22
N SER A 17 4.93 -17.75 5.89
CA SER A 17 6.01 -18.01 6.84
C SER A 17 5.46 -18.88 7.97
N PRO A 18 6.18 -19.92 8.44
CA PRO A 18 5.66 -20.82 9.47
C PRO A 18 5.41 -20.08 10.78
N SER A 19 4.16 -20.13 11.22
CA SER A 19 3.61 -19.83 12.55
C SER A 19 4.38 -18.89 13.49
N SER A 20 3.73 -17.79 13.88
CA SER A 20 3.69 -17.46 15.31
C SER A 20 2.31 -16.91 15.69
N PRO A 21 1.57 -17.61 16.57
CA PRO A 21 0.41 -17.05 17.23
C PRO A 21 0.90 -16.28 18.46
N SER A 22 1.02 -14.96 18.35
CA SER A 22 0.88 -14.07 19.52
C SER A 22 0.80 -12.63 19.05
N PHE A 23 -0.25 -11.92 19.47
CA PHE A 23 -0.43 -10.48 19.38
C PHE A 23 0.53 -9.72 20.30
N SER A 24 1.81 -10.10 20.27
CA SER A 24 2.92 -9.44 20.93
C SER A 24 4.09 -9.43 19.95
N ALA A 25 3.91 -8.75 18.82
CA ALA A 25 5.03 -8.41 17.97
C ALA A 25 5.96 -7.50 18.79
N SER A 26 7.13 -8.02 19.15
CA SER A 26 8.21 -7.25 19.76
C SER A 26 8.56 -6.07 18.83
N VAL A 27 9.04 -4.97 19.41
CA VAL A 27 9.48 -3.78 18.65
C VAL A 27 10.28 -4.11 17.37
N PRO A 28 11.26 -5.05 17.37
CA PRO A 28 11.99 -5.40 16.15
C PRO A 28 11.12 -6.07 15.07
N ALA A 29 10.11 -6.86 15.44
CA ALA A 29 9.18 -7.46 14.49
C ALA A 29 8.21 -6.43 13.89
N ARG A 30 7.82 -5.39 14.64
CA ARG A 30 7.04 -4.27 14.10
C ARG A 30 7.85 -3.43 13.13
N GLN A 31 9.13 -3.23 13.44
CA GLN A 31 10.05 -2.44 12.64
C GLN A 31 10.40 -3.11 11.31
N SER A 32 10.57 -4.44 11.29
CA SER A 32 10.76 -5.20 10.05
C SER A 32 9.53 -5.15 9.15
N VAL A 33 8.35 -5.27 9.73
CA VAL A 33 7.05 -5.21 9.04
C VAL A 33 6.80 -3.82 8.45
N LEU A 34 7.20 -2.75 9.16
CA LEU A 34 7.17 -1.38 8.68
C LEU A 34 8.13 -1.13 7.52
N ALA A 35 9.39 -1.57 7.63
CA ALA A 35 10.37 -1.45 6.56
C ALA A 35 9.92 -2.19 5.28
N GLU A 36 9.31 -3.36 5.42
CA GLU A 36 8.79 -4.15 4.28
C GLU A 36 7.59 -3.47 3.59
N ALA A 37 6.79 -2.70 4.34
CA ALA A 37 5.68 -1.93 3.79
C ALA A 37 6.16 -0.66 3.10
N GLU A 38 7.15 0.04 3.67
CA GLU A 38 7.79 1.20 3.05
C GLU A 38 8.47 0.84 1.73
N LEU A 39 9.24 -0.26 1.70
CA LEU A 39 9.83 -0.77 0.47
C LEU A 39 8.78 -1.04 -0.62
N ARG A 40 7.61 -1.60 -0.26
CA ARG A 40 6.53 -1.84 -1.22
C ARG A 40 5.91 -0.55 -1.72
N ALA A 41 5.76 0.46 -0.85
CA ALA A 41 5.26 1.75 -1.28
C ALA A 41 6.22 2.40 -2.27
N ASP A 42 7.52 2.33 -2.03
CA ASP A 42 8.54 2.84 -2.96
C ASP A 42 8.45 2.11 -4.32
N MET A 43 8.35 0.77 -4.32
CA MET A 43 8.18 0.00 -5.55
C MET A 43 6.92 0.40 -6.34
N VAL A 44 5.79 0.62 -5.66
CA VAL A 44 4.56 1.06 -6.33
C VAL A 44 4.72 2.47 -6.89
N LYS A 45 5.38 3.36 -6.16
CA LYS A 45 5.67 4.71 -6.62
C LYS A 45 6.52 4.70 -7.89
N ASP A 46 7.56 3.86 -7.93
CA ASP A 46 8.39 3.68 -9.13
C ASP A 46 7.57 3.18 -10.32
N LEU A 47 6.64 2.25 -10.10
CA LEU A 47 5.74 1.77 -11.16
C LEU A 47 4.81 2.87 -11.66
N LEU A 48 4.24 3.69 -10.77
CA LEU A 48 3.37 4.82 -11.16
C LEU A 48 4.15 5.84 -11.99
N GLN A 49 5.40 6.12 -11.62
CA GLN A 49 6.29 6.98 -12.40
C GLN A 49 6.61 6.39 -13.78
N GLN A 50 6.85 5.08 -13.87
CA GLN A 50 7.08 4.41 -15.16
C GLN A 50 5.87 4.50 -16.08
N ILE A 51 4.64 4.39 -15.55
CA ILE A 51 3.41 4.57 -16.33
C ILE A 51 3.28 6.02 -16.81
N GLY A 52 3.68 6.99 -15.97
CA GLY A 52 3.66 8.40 -16.35
C GLY A 52 4.67 8.79 -17.42
N GLY A 53 5.76 8.02 -17.53
CA GLY A 53 6.83 8.26 -18.50
C GLY A 53 7.63 9.55 -18.24
N PRO A 54 8.81 9.69 -18.87
CA PRO A 54 9.67 10.87 -18.69
C PRO A 54 9.16 12.12 -19.40
N ASP A 55 8.38 11.95 -20.48
CA ASP A 55 7.88 13.04 -21.33
C ASP A 55 6.59 13.69 -20.78
N GLY A 56 6.08 13.18 -19.65
CA GLY A 56 4.81 13.56 -19.08
C GLY A 56 3.61 13.09 -19.92
N PHE A 57 2.42 13.55 -19.55
CA PHE A 57 1.18 13.15 -20.21
C PHE A 57 0.81 14.09 -21.35
N TYR A 58 0.42 13.52 -22.48
CA TYR A 58 -0.22 14.28 -23.54
C TYR A 58 -1.65 14.70 -23.13
N PRO A 59 -2.21 15.75 -23.75
CA PRO A 59 -3.55 16.25 -23.41
C PRO A 59 -4.65 15.19 -23.50
N GLN A 60 -4.55 14.25 -24.43
CA GLN A 60 -5.46 13.11 -24.58
C GLN A 60 -5.42 12.11 -23.42
N ASP A 61 -4.35 12.13 -22.62
CA ASP A 61 -4.13 11.21 -21.50
C ASP A 61 -4.57 11.82 -20.15
N LEU A 62 -5.37 12.89 -20.16
CA LEU A 62 -5.82 13.57 -18.94
C LEU A 62 -6.44 12.60 -17.92
N ARG A 63 -7.24 11.63 -18.38
CA ARG A 63 -7.82 10.60 -17.50
C ARG A 63 -6.76 9.72 -16.85
N LEU A 64 -5.75 9.30 -17.62
CA LEU A 64 -4.63 8.51 -17.11
C LEU A 64 -3.82 9.34 -16.08
N LYS A 65 -3.51 10.59 -16.42
CA LYS A 65 -2.84 11.55 -15.52
C LYS A 65 -3.57 11.70 -14.19
N MET A 66 -4.88 11.98 -14.22
CA MET A 66 -5.69 12.11 -13.01
C MET A 66 -5.73 10.82 -12.20
N THR A 67 -5.77 9.66 -12.88
CA THR A 67 -5.78 8.35 -12.21
C THR A 67 -4.46 8.08 -11.50
N LEU A 68 -3.32 8.43 -12.12
CA LEU A 68 -2.00 8.26 -11.51
C LEU A 68 -1.82 9.18 -10.30
N TYR A 69 -2.22 10.45 -10.39
CA TYR A 69 -2.20 11.33 -9.21
C TYR A 69 -3.09 10.82 -8.08
N ALA A 70 -4.29 10.34 -8.39
CA ALA A 70 -5.17 9.76 -7.38
C ALA A 70 -4.56 8.50 -6.74
N ALA A 71 -3.89 7.66 -7.53
CA ALA A 71 -3.21 6.46 -7.04
C ALA A 71 -2.01 6.81 -6.13
N GLU A 72 -1.20 7.80 -6.49
CA GLU A 72 -0.10 8.30 -5.66
C GLU A 72 -0.61 8.84 -4.32
N ALA A 73 -1.64 9.71 -4.35
CA ALA A 73 -2.23 10.26 -3.14
C ALA A 73 -2.81 9.18 -2.22
N LEU A 74 -3.49 8.18 -2.79
CA LEU A 74 -4.01 7.05 -2.05
C LEU A 74 -2.89 6.20 -1.43
N LEU A 75 -1.79 5.99 -2.16
CA LEU A 75 -0.64 5.25 -1.65
C LEU A 75 -0.02 5.96 -0.44
N ASP A 76 0.19 7.28 -0.52
CA ASP A 76 0.71 8.07 0.59
C ASP A 76 -0.19 7.97 1.84
N GLU A 77 -1.51 8.03 1.64
CA GLU A 77 -2.48 7.85 2.72
C GLU A 77 -2.40 6.44 3.34
N MET A 78 -2.30 5.39 2.50
CA MET A 78 -2.15 4.02 2.97
C MET A 78 -0.90 3.83 3.83
N VAL A 79 0.22 4.43 3.45
CA VAL A 79 1.46 4.37 4.25
C VAL A 79 1.25 5.05 5.61
N VAL A 80 0.54 6.18 5.66
CA VAL A 80 0.22 6.86 6.94
C VAL A 80 -0.67 5.99 7.82
N LEU A 81 -1.75 5.43 7.28
CA LEU A 81 -2.65 4.55 8.03
C LEU A 81 -1.92 3.32 8.55
N TYR A 82 -1.04 2.75 7.73
CA TYR A 82 -0.26 1.59 8.11
C TYR A 82 0.71 1.89 9.26
N ARG A 83 1.48 2.98 9.18
CA ARG A 83 2.36 3.42 10.27
C ARG A 83 1.58 3.66 11.56
N ARG A 84 0.39 4.25 11.46
CA ARG A 84 -0.52 4.44 12.61
C ARG A 84 -1.01 3.11 13.17
N ALA A 85 -1.39 2.14 12.35
CA ALA A 85 -1.81 0.82 12.83
C ALA A 85 -0.67 0.08 13.56
N VAL A 86 0.55 0.12 13.02
CA VAL A 86 1.73 -0.50 13.63
C VAL A 86 2.12 0.19 14.95
N SER A 87 1.92 1.50 15.05
CA SER A 87 2.23 2.31 16.24
C SER A 87 1.11 2.27 17.30
N GLY A 88 -0.16 2.25 16.87
CA GLY A 88 -1.37 2.27 17.71
C GLY A 88 -1.73 0.92 18.33
N THR A 89 -1.15 -0.18 17.85
CA THR A 89 -1.25 -1.53 18.48
C THR A 89 -0.42 -1.66 19.78
N ALA A 90 -0.04 -0.54 20.41
CA ALA A 90 0.59 -0.49 21.73
C ALA A 90 -0.42 -0.20 22.87
N THR A 91 -1.69 0.08 22.55
CA THR A 91 -2.74 0.33 23.55
C THR A 91 -3.99 -0.48 23.24
N SER A 92 -4.02 -1.73 23.68
CA SER A 92 -5.25 -2.43 24.09
C SER A 92 -4.91 -3.59 25.02
#